data_AF-A0A849PNL0-F1
#
_entry.id   AF-A0A849PNL0-F1
#
_cell.length_a   1.000
_cell.length_b   1.000
_cell.length_c   1.000
_cell.angle_alpha   90.00
_cell.angle_beta   90.00
_cell.angle_gamma   90.00
#
_symmetry.space_group_name_H-M   'P 1'
#
loop_
_entity.id
_entity.type
_entity.pdbx_description
1 polymer ?
#
loop_
_entity_poly.entity_id
_entity_poly.type
_entity_poly.pdbx_seq_one_letter_code
_entity_poly.pdbx_strand_id
1 'polypeptide(L)'
;MQRLICVQPDFAGVVSNPDERPFYILEAKPRASRIVPLVSKVTGIPLANIATQIIALGKKIPDFPELKEYDLPHVAVKEAVFPFNMFPEVDPVFGPEMRATGEITVASLQAYHRDLG
;
A
#
# COMPACT_ATOMS: atom_id res chain seq x y z
N MET A 1 10.10 4.45 -24.89
CA MET A 1 10.45 5.07 -23.60
C MET A 1 9.42 4.63 -22.57
N GLN A 2 9.68 3.55 -21.83
CA GLN A 2 8.81 3.10 -20.73
C GLN A 2 9.21 3.90 -19.48
N ARG A 3 8.40 4.90 -19.12
CA ARG A 3 8.52 5.57 -17.83
C ARG A 3 7.93 4.62 -16.79
N LEU A 4 8.80 3.94 -16.05
CA LEU A 4 8.44 3.15 -14.89
C LEU A 4 7.88 4.08 -13.81
N ILE A 5 6.55 4.21 -13.78
CA ILE A 5 5.82 4.66 -12.61
C ILE A 5 5.43 3.38 -11.87
N CYS A 6 6.32 2.84 -11.03
CA CYS A 6 5.91 1.81 -10.09
C CYS A 6 6.83 1.77 -8.87
N VAL A 7 6.52 2.63 -7.90
CA VAL A 7 6.55 2.28 -6.48
C VAL A 7 5.31 2.97 -5.89
N GLN A 8 4.19 2.23 -5.82
CA GLN A 8 2.81 2.66 -5.53
C GLN A 8 2.01 3.29 -6.68
N PRO A 9 0.85 2.72 -7.05
CA PRO A 9 -0.36 3.50 -7.04
C PRO A 9 -0.81 3.65 -5.59
N ASP A 10 -0.61 4.81 -4.97
CA ASP A 10 -1.52 5.27 -3.92
C ASP A 10 -2.84 5.64 -4.64
N PHE A 11 -3.50 4.66 -5.26
CA PHE A 11 -4.87 4.81 -5.72
C PHE A 11 -5.72 4.87 -4.46
N ALA A 12 -5.88 6.07 -3.91
CA ALA A 12 -7.10 6.40 -3.20
C ALA A 12 -8.23 6.50 -4.24
N GLY A 13 -8.50 5.40 -4.95
CA GLY A 13 -9.63 5.26 -5.85
C GLY A 13 -10.74 4.60 -5.06
N VAL A 14 -11.91 5.22 -5.02
CA VAL A 14 -13.14 4.52 -4.62
C VAL A 14 -13.45 3.53 -5.75
N VAL A 15 -12.88 2.32 -5.68
CA VAL A 15 -13.36 1.23 -6.52
C VAL A 15 -14.73 0.88 -5.99
N SER A 16 -15.73 1.17 -6.79
CA SER A 16 -17.04 0.67 -6.51
C SER A 16 -17.59 0.07 -7.78
N ASN A 17 -18.07 -1.17 -7.68
CA ASN A 17 -18.58 -2.08 -8.71
C ASN A 17 -17.97 -1.94 -10.14
N PRO A 18 -17.30 -2.98 -10.68
CA PRO A 18 -16.64 -2.93 -11.99
C PRO A 18 -17.57 -2.63 -13.18
N ASP A 19 -18.88 -2.72 -13.01
CA ASP A 19 -19.84 -2.65 -14.12
C ASP A 19 -20.44 -1.26 -14.37
N GLU A 20 -20.36 -0.28 -13.43
CA GLU A 20 -21.14 0.98 -13.58
C GLU A 20 -20.54 2.26 -12.99
N ARG A 21 -19.29 2.31 -12.48
CA ARG A 21 -18.81 3.53 -11.81
C ARG A 21 -17.54 4.15 -12.41
N PRO A 22 -17.48 5.49 -12.48
CA PRO A 22 -16.31 6.21 -13.00
C PRO A 22 -15.09 6.05 -12.08
N PHE A 23 -13.93 5.89 -12.71
CA PHE A 23 -12.64 5.80 -12.05
C PHE A 23 -12.04 7.20 -11.87
N TYR A 24 -11.64 7.54 -10.64
CA TYR A 24 -11.07 8.85 -10.31
C TYR A 24 -9.60 8.72 -9.86
N ILE A 25 -8.77 9.65 -10.31
CA ILE A 25 -7.38 9.81 -9.87
C ILE A 25 -7.35 10.94 -8.85
N LEU A 26 -6.88 10.69 -7.63
CA LEU A 26 -6.73 11.74 -6.62
C LEU A 26 -5.33 12.35 -6.64
N GLU A 27 -4.28 11.53 -6.56
CA GLU A 27 -2.90 11.99 -6.64
C GLU A 27 -1.94 10.91 -7.15
N ALA A 28 -0.76 11.33 -7.61
CA ALA A 28 0.34 10.44 -7.94
C ALA A 28 1.63 10.97 -7.32
N LYS A 29 2.32 10.15 -6.52
CA LYS A 29 3.59 10.49 -5.89
C LYS A 29 4.71 9.66 -6.52
N PRO A 30 5.66 10.26 -7.28
CA PRO A 30 6.76 9.51 -7.89
C PRO A 30 7.89 9.25 -6.88
N ARG A 31 7.54 8.75 -5.70
CA ARG A 31 8.48 8.38 -4.63
C ARG A 31 7.94 7.19 -3.86
N ALA A 32 8.83 6.51 -3.13
CA ALA A 32 8.39 5.50 -2.18
C ALA A 32 7.37 6.11 -1.20
N SER A 33 6.23 5.43 -1.08
CA SER A 33 5.18 5.80 -0.14
C SER A 33 5.25 4.97 1.12
N ARG A 34 4.45 5.34 2.13
CA ARG A 34 4.47 4.74 3.47
C ARG A 34 4.01 3.28 3.49
N ILE A 35 3.39 2.78 2.43
CA ILE A 35 2.92 1.39 2.32
C ILE A 35 3.99 0.46 1.72
N VAL A 36 5.07 0.99 1.14
CA VAL A 36 6.13 0.16 0.52
C VAL A 36 6.73 -0.87 1.50
N PRO A 37 7.05 -0.53 2.77
CA PRO A 37 7.56 -1.51 3.72
C PRO A 37 6.54 -2.62 4.01
N LEU A 38 5.26 -2.28 4.15
CA LEU A 38 4.17 -3.24 4.32
C LEU A 38 4.11 -4.21 3.13
N VAL A 39 3.96 -3.69 1.91
CA VAL A 39 3.82 -4.53 0.71
C VAL A 39 5.04 -5.43 0.55
N SER A 40 6.24 -4.90 0.79
CA SER A 40 7.47 -5.70 0.72
C SER A 40 7.48 -6.84 1.73
N LYS A 41 6.96 -6.61 2.94
CA LYS A 41 6.87 -7.64 4.00
C LYS A 41 5.83 -8.71 3.68
N VAL A 42 4.67 -8.31 3.18
CA VAL A 42 3.53 -9.18 2.88
C VAL A 42 3.80 -10.05 1.64
N THR A 43 4.39 -9.47 0.60
CA THR A 43 4.71 -10.18 -0.64
C THR A 43 6.04 -10.95 -0.57
N GLY A 44 6.92 -10.60 0.37
CA GLY A 44 8.30 -11.09 0.41
C GLY A 44 9.21 -10.46 -0.65
N ILE A 45 8.71 -9.51 -1.45
CA ILE A 45 9.46 -8.85 -2.52
C ILE A 45 10.17 -7.61 -1.96
N PRO A 46 11.50 -7.48 -2.08
CA PRO A 46 12.23 -6.33 -1.54
C PRO A 46 12.10 -5.10 -2.47
N LEU A 47 10.91 -4.50 -2.55
CA LEU A 47 10.57 -3.44 -3.52
C LEU A 47 11.54 -2.25 -3.49
N ALA A 48 11.94 -1.79 -2.30
CA ALA A 48 12.87 -0.66 -2.18
C ALA A 48 14.27 -1.01 -2.74
N ASN A 49 14.74 -2.25 -2.55
CA ASN A 49 16.00 -2.72 -3.09
C ASN A 49 15.92 -2.83 -4.62
N ILE A 50 14.85 -3.46 -5.13
CA ILE A 50 14.63 -3.59 -6.58
C ILE A 50 14.56 -2.21 -7.24
N ALA A 51 13.80 -1.26 -6.66
CA ALA A 51 13.72 0.11 -7.16
C ALA A 51 15.10 0.79 -7.18
N THR A 52 15.91 0.58 -6.15
CA THR A 52 17.30 1.11 -6.11
C THR A 52 18.16 0.49 -7.21
N GLN A 53 18.06 -0.81 -7.44
CA GLN A 53 18.81 -1.47 -8.51
C GLN A 53 18.40 -0.98 -9.91
N ILE A 54 17.12 -0.68 -10.11
CA ILE A 54 16.63 -0.11 -11.37
C ILE A 54 17.13 1.33 -11.55
N ILE A 55 16.89 2.19 -10.55
CA ILE A 55 17.15 3.63 -10.65
C ILE A 55 18.65 3.94 -10.62
N ALA A 56 19.40 3.30 -9.72
CA ALA A 56 20.81 3.63 -9.49
C ALA A 56 21.78 2.73 -10.27
N LEU A 57 21.43 1.47 -10.51
CA LEU A 57 22.32 0.50 -11.16
C LEU A 57 21.92 0.20 -12.62
N GLY A 58 20.84 0.80 -13.12
CA GLY A 58 20.40 0.65 -14.51
C GLY A 58 19.87 -0.74 -14.85
N LYS A 59 19.51 -1.56 -13.85
CA LYS A 59 18.82 -2.83 -14.10
C LYS A 59 17.45 -2.59 -14.72
N LYS A 60 16.96 -3.57 -15.46
CA LYS A 60 15.65 -3.50 -16.12
C LYS A 60 14.63 -4.30 -15.34
N ILE A 61 13.37 -3.92 -15.45
CA ILE A 61 12.24 -4.61 -14.81
C ILE A 61 12.20 -6.12 -15.14
N PRO A 62 12.48 -6.58 -16.39
CA PRO A 62 12.50 -8.01 -16.70
C PRO A 62 13.57 -8.81 -15.95
N ASP A 63 14.57 -8.14 -15.35
CA ASP A 63 15.60 -8.80 -14.54
C ASP A 63 15.06 -9.26 -13.17
N PHE A 64 13.83 -8.87 -12.83
CA PHE A 64 13.14 -9.17 -11.57
C PHE A 64 11.83 -9.94 -11.84
N PRO A 65 11.88 -11.25 -12.10
CA PRO A 65 10.70 -12.07 -12.38
C PRO A 65 9.72 -12.13 -11.18
N GLU A 66 10.17 -11.71 -10.01
CA GLU A 66 9.34 -11.54 -8.82
C GLU A 66 8.36 -10.35 -8.90
N LEU A 67 8.49 -9.45 -9.87
CA LEU A 67 7.55 -8.34 -10.07
C LEU A 67 6.35 -8.78 -10.93
N LYS A 68 5.56 -9.72 -10.43
CA LYS A 68 4.32 -10.20 -11.05
C LYS A 68 3.17 -10.26 -10.05
N GLU A 69 1.96 -10.54 -10.53
CA GLU A 69 0.81 -10.78 -9.65
C GLU A 69 0.93 -12.13 -8.94
N TYR A 70 0.53 -12.16 -7.66
CA TYR A 70 0.55 -13.35 -6.82
C TYR A 70 -0.74 -13.49 -6.03
N ASP A 71 -1.22 -14.72 -5.94
CA ASP A 71 -2.16 -15.12 -4.91
C ASP A 71 -1.40 -15.35 -3.61
N LEU A 72 -1.63 -14.49 -2.63
CA LEU A 72 -1.05 -14.64 -1.31
C LEU A 72 -1.87 -15.68 -0.52
N PRO A 73 -1.23 -16.63 0.18
CA PRO A 73 -1.94 -17.63 0.98
C PRO A 73 -2.52 -17.05 2.29
N HIS A 74 -2.35 -15.75 2.51
CA HIS A 74 -2.69 -15.04 3.73
C HIS A 74 -3.28 -13.66 3.41
N VAL A 75 -3.99 -13.11 4.39
CA VAL A 75 -4.44 -11.71 4.34
C VAL A 75 -3.59 -10.90 5.31
N ALA A 76 -3.17 -9.72 4.87
CA ALA A 76 -2.48 -8.74 5.71
C ALA A 76 -3.34 -7.49 5.88
N VAL A 77 -3.46 -7.03 7.14
CA VAL A 77 -4.21 -5.83 7.50
C VAL A 77 -3.26 -4.83 8.12
N LYS A 78 -3.38 -3.57 7.70
CA LYS A 78 -2.67 -2.43 8.26
C LYS A 78 -3.65 -1.55 9.00
N GLU A 79 -3.39 -1.32 10.28
CA GLU A 79 -4.20 -0.48 11.15
C GLU A 79 -3.42 0.76 11.59
N ALA A 80 -4.11 1.90 11.71
CA ALA A 80 -3.50 3.15 12.12
C ALA A 80 -3.47 3.27 13.66
N VAL A 81 -2.37 3.82 14.19
CA VAL A 81 -2.24 4.10 15.62
C VAL A 81 -2.37 5.60 15.84
N PHE A 82 -3.34 5.99 16.68
CA PHE A 82 -3.65 7.38 16.98
C PHE A 82 -3.22 7.75 18.41
N PRO A 83 -2.58 8.92 18.61
CA PRO A 83 -2.07 9.34 19.91
C PRO A 83 -3.13 10.07 20.75
N PHE A 84 -4.40 9.64 20.75
CA PHE A 84 -5.49 10.36 21.43
C PHE A 84 -5.24 10.54 22.93
N ASN A 85 -4.61 9.55 23.57
CA ASN A 85 -4.27 9.62 25.00
C ASN A 85 -3.25 10.71 25.35
N MET A 86 -2.44 11.17 24.38
CA MET A 86 -1.46 12.24 24.60
C MET A 86 -2.04 13.65 24.38
N PHE A 87 -3.22 13.75 23.77
CA PHE A 87 -3.86 15.02 23.41
C PHE A 87 -5.36 15.02 23.77
N PRO A 88 -5.71 15.05 25.06
CA PRO A 88 -7.10 14.92 25.53
C PRO A 88 -8.02 16.09 25.12
N GLU A 89 -7.44 17.24 24.76
CA GLU A 89 -8.17 18.42 24.29
C GLU A 89 -8.50 18.36 22.79
N VAL A 90 -7.93 17.39 22.06
CA VAL A 90 -8.15 17.23 20.63
C VAL A 90 -9.30 16.25 20.39
N ASP A 91 -10.27 16.68 19.60
CA ASP A 91 -11.41 15.85 19.21
C ASP A 91 -10.97 14.63 18.37
N PRO A 92 -11.25 13.38 18.81
CA PRO A 92 -10.84 12.15 18.12
C PRO A 92 -11.74 11.83 16.91
N VAL A 93 -11.95 12.81 16.03
CA VAL A 93 -12.74 12.67 14.80
C VAL A 93 -11.82 12.59 13.59
N PHE A 94 -12.15 11.70 12.65
CA PHE A 94 -11.44 11.57 11.38
C PHE A 94 -11.78 12.72 10.44
N GLY A 95 -10.77 13.22 9.74
CA GLY A 95 -10.90 14.25 8.73
C GLY A 95 -10.00 13.98 7.53
N PRO A 96 -9.97 14.88 6.53
CA PRO A 96 -9.09 14.76 5.36
C PRO A 96 -7.60 14.87 5.72
N GLU A 97 -7.29 15.39 6.91
CA GLU A 97 -5.92 15.48 7.43
C GLU A 97 -5.50 14.20 8.14
N MET A 98 -4.29 13.74 7.84
CA MET A 98 -3.72 12.57 8.50
C MET A 98 -3.30 12.89 9.94
N ARG A 99 -3.95 12.24 10.92
CA ARG A 99 -3.65 12.37 12.37
C ARG A 99 -3.00 11.14 13.00
N ALA A 100 -2.84 10.05 12.24
CA ALA A 100 -2.17 8.83 12.72
C ALA A 100 -0.66 9.06 12.85
N THR A 101 -0.05 8.55 13.92
CA THR A 101 1.40 8.66 14.15
C THR A 101 2.14 7.35 13.94
N GLY A 102 1.43 6.23 14.03
CA GLY A 102 1.98 4.90 13.83
C GLY A 102 1.08 4.02 12.98
N GLU A 103 1.61 2.84 12.67
CA GLU A 103 0.89 1.79 11.95
C GLU A 103 1.29 0.42 12.51
N ILE A 104 0.31 -0.48 12.59
CA ILE A 104 0.52 -1.88 12.97
C ILE A 104 0.11 -2.72 11.77
N THR A 105 0.88 -3.77 11.52
CA THR A 105 0.58 -4.75 10.47
C THR A 105 0.39 -6.11 11.10
N VAL A 106 -0.71 -6.78 10.75
CA VAL A 106 -0.98 -8.16 11.14
C VAL A 106 -1.22 -8.99 9.89
N ALA A 107 -0.60 -10.16 9.79
CA ALA A 107 -0.85 -11.14 8.74
C ALA A 107 -1.50 -12.38 9.35
N SER A 108 -2.62 -12.81 8.78
CA SER A 108 -3.37 -14.00 9.21
C SER A 108 -2.94 -15.22 8.41
N LEU A 109 -2.72 -16.36 9.08
CA LEU A 109 -2.48 -17.65 8.41
C LEU A 109 -3.73 -18.21 7.70
N GLN A 110 -4.89 -17.56 7.85
CA GLN A 110 -6.15 -17.93 7.20
C GLN A 110 -6.70 -16.77 6.38
N ALA A 111 -7.37 -17.09 5.27
CA ALA A 111 -8.14 -16.14 4.48
C ALA A 111 -9.15 -15.43 5.41
N TYR A 112 -9.06 -14.09 5.47
CA TYR A 112 -10.01 -13.27 6.21
C TYR A 112 -11.42 -13.56 5.69
N HIS A 113 -12.36 -13.86 6.60
CA HIS A 113 -13.76 -14.23 6.35
C HIS A 113 -14.31 -13.65 5.04
N ARG A 114 -14.47 -14.52 4.03
CA ARG A 114 -15.15 -14.19 2.77
C ARG A 114 -16.69 -14.20 2.91
N ASP A 115 -17.19 -14.37 4.14
CA ASP A 115 -18.62 -14.51 4.47
C ASP A 115 -19.09 -13.41 5.45
N LEU A 116 -19.13 -12.17 4.98
CA LEU A 116 -20.01 -11.15 5.56
C LEU A 116 -20.89 -10.60 4.43
N GLY A 117 -21.99 -11.33 4.17
CA GLY A 117 -23.24 -10.84 3.58
C GLY A 117 -23.21 -10.43 2.12
#